data_AF-A0A1S1JWB7-F1
#
_entry.id   AF-A0A1S1JWB7-F1
#
_cell.length_a   1.000
_cell.length_b   1.000
_cell.length_c   1.000
_cell.angle_alpha   90.00
_cell.angle_beta   90.00
_cell.angle_gamma   90.00
#
_symmetry.space_group_name_H-M   'P 1'
#
loop_
_entity.id
_entity.type
_entity.pdbx_description
1 polymer ?
#
loop_
_entity_poly.entity_id
_entity_poly.type
_entity_poly.pdbx_seq_one_letter_code
_entity_poly.pdbx_strand_id
1 'polypeptide(L)'
;MNLTDTSRTGGDTMRARLADPSWIAAAGPAELRAAVHALCWRTVRSTIDGFCADLHVASKVLITARGVKAELDARLALLDARTGTDPDERAVLLRRSANATEIVAACDAAVQFAQMRDARWPAASDLVAAIADHRRRVSPEDACDADTALWRVLDDAEHLSPTSNAA
;
A
#
# COMPACT_ATOMS: atom_id res chain seq x y z
N MET A 1 -12.29 -4.98 39.74
CA MET A 1 -12.65 -5.54 38.41
C MET A 1 -11.83 -4.79 37.37
N ASN A 2 -10.87 -5.47 36.75
CA ASN A 2 -9.90 -4.88 35.82
C ASN A 2 -10.56 -4.58 34.46
N LEU A 3 -10.82 -3.31 34.17
CA LEU A 3 -11.29 -2.82 32.86
C LEU A 3 -10.23 -2.92 31.75
N THR A 4 -9.01 -3.35 32.09
CA THR A 4 -7.85 -3.44 31.19
C THR A 4 -7.79 -4.73 30.36
N ASP A 5 -8.39 -5.83 30.82
CA ASP A 5 -8.31 -7.12 30.10
C ASP A 5 -9.26 -7.21 28.90
N THR A 6 -10.47 -6.67 29.04
CA THR A 6 -11.49 -6.70 27.97
C THR A 6 -11.17 -5.74 26.83
N SER A 7 -10.52 -4.60 27.12
CA SER A 7 -10.08 -3.64 26.11
C SER A 7 -8.83 -4.11 25.35
N ARG A 8 -7.89 -4.81 26.02
CA ARG A 8 -6.74 -5.45 25.38
C ARG A 8 -7.17 -6.49 24.35
N THR A 9 -8.08 -7.39 24.74
CA THR A 9 -8.59 -8.47 23.89
C THR A 9 -9.35 -7.96 22.67
N GLY A 10 -10.16 -6.90 22.82
CA GLY A 10 -10.83 -6.26 21.68
C GLY A 10 -9.86 -5.62 20.68
N GLY A 11 -8.85 -4.89 21.16
CA GLY A 11 -7.83 -4.27 20.31
C GLY A 11 -6.92 -5.28 19.59
N ASP A 12 -6.55 -6.37 20.27
CA ASP A 12 -5.80 -7.47 19.65
C ASP A 12 -6.63 -8.17 18.56
N THR A 13 -7.91 -8.43 18.82
CA THR A 13 -8.83 -9.04 17.84
C THR A 13 -8.96 -8.17 16.59
N MET A 14 -9.15 -6.86 16.76
CA MET A 14 -9.29 -5.94 15.63
C MET A 14 -7.98 -5.80 14.83
N ARG A 15 -6.82 -5.82 15.49
CA ARG A 15 -5.52 -5.87 14.79
C ARG A 15 -5.34 -7.17 14.00
N ALA A 16 -5.70 -8.31 14.59
CA ALA A 16 -5.55 -9.61 13.93
C ALA A 16 -6.35 -9.68 12.63
N ARG A 17 -7.54 -9.07 12.59
CA ARG A 17 -8.37 -8.97 11.38
C ARG A 17 -7.68 -8.23 10.23
N LEU A 18 -6.78 -7.28 10.51
CA LEU A 18 -6.03 -6.56 9.46
C LEU A 18 -4.98 -7.43 8.77
N ALA A 19 -4.67 -8.63 9.29
CA ALA A 19 -3.82 -9.58 8.60
C ALA A 19 -4.55 -10.31 7.45
N ASP A 20 -5.88 -10.18 7.36
CA ASP A 20 -6.71 -10.79 6.32
C ASP A 20 -7.19 -9.71 5.31
N PRO A 21 -6.59 -9.67 4.10
CA PRO A 21 -7.00 -8.72 3.07
C PRO A 21 -8.46 -8.87 2.63
N SER A 22 -9.01 -10.08 2.66
CA SER A 22 -10.40 -10.34 2.29
C SER A 22 -11.38 -9.74 3.30
N TRP A 23 -11.04 -9.84 4.59
CA TRP A 23 -11.77 -9.14 5.63
C TRP A 23 -11.70 -7.62 5.46
N ILE A 24 -10.52 -7.07 5.17
CA ILE A 24 -10.38 -5.61 4.95
C ILE A 24 -11.24 -5.15 3.76
N ALA A 25 -11.24 -5.91 2.66
CA ALA A 25 -12.05 -5.61 1.48
C ALA A 25 -13.54 -5.55 1.82
N ALA A 26 -14.04 -6.48 2.64
CA ALA A 26 -15.45 -6.56 3.05
C ALA A 26 -15.82 -5.62 4.21
N ALA A 27 -14.87 -5.20 5.05
CA ALA A 27 -15.13 -4.48 6.29
C ALA A 27 -15.87 -3.16 6.07
N GLY A 28 -16.84 -2.86 6.94
CA GLY A 28 -17.52 -1.56 6.96
C GLY A 28 -16.61 -0.41 7.42
N PRO A 29 -16.96 0.86 7.14
CA PRO A 29 -16.12 2.00 7.52
C PRO A 29 -15.82 2.10 9.02
N ALA A 30 -16.80 1.82 9.87
CA ALA A 30 -16.64 1.90 11.33
C ALA A 30 -15.72 0.79 11.87
N GLU A 31 -15.85 -0.44 11.37
CA GLU A 31 -15.03 -1.57 11.79
C GLU A 31 -13.58 -1.39 11.36
N LEU A 32 -13.36 -0.99 10.10
CA LEU A 32 -12.02 -0.72 9.58
C LEU A 32 -11.36 0.43 10.34
N ARG A 33 -12.11 1.48 10.66
CA ARG A 33 -11.63 2.59 11.49
C ARG A 33 -11.19 2.12 12.87
N ALA A 34 -12.00 1.30 13.54
CA ALA A 34 -11.65 0.73 14.84
C ALA A 34 -10.38 -0.14 14.77
N ALA A 35 -10.25 -0.95 13.72
CA ALA A 35 -9.07 -1.78 13.49
C ALA A 35 -7.81 -0.95 13.23
N VAL A 36 -7.88 0.09 12.41
CA VAL A 36 -6.74 0.99 12.15
C VAL A 36 -6.36 1.76 13.43
N HIS A 37 -7.32 2.21 14.23
CA HIS A 37 -7.03 2.77 15.56
C HIS A 37 -6.31 1.79 16.48
N ALA A 38 -6.72 0.51 16.46
CA ALA A 38 -6.07 -0.55 17.22
C ALA A 38 -4.65 -0.85 16.71
N LEU A 39 -4.41 -0.76 15.39
CA LEU A 39 -3.07 -0.87 14.82
C LEU A 39 -2.18 0.30 15.25
N CYS A 40 -2.72 1.52 15.30
CA CYS A 40 -1.96 2.70 15.77
C CYS A 40 -1.52 2.58 17.24
N TRP A 41 -2.19 1.76 18.05
CA TRP A 41 -1.77 1.46 19.43
C TRP A 41 -0.52 0.56 19.49
N ARG A 42 -0.43 -0.41 18.58
CA ARG A 42 0.70 -1.32 18.48
C ARG A 42 0.87 -1.75 17.03
N THR A 43 1.77 -1.07 16.33
CA THR A 43 2.05 -1.32 14.92
C THR A 43 2.66 -2.71 14.75
N VAL A 44 2.24 -3.41 13.70
CA VAL A 44 2.81 -4.69 13.28
C VAL A 44 3.18 -4.55 11.82
N ARG A 45 4.48 -4.50 11.53
CA ARG A 45 4.96 -4.16 10.18
C ARG A 45 4.51 -5.14 9.11
N SER A 46 4.56 -6.45 9.42
CA SER A 46 4.09 -7.50 8.51
C SER A 46 2.61 -7.35 8.14
N THR A 47 1.77 -6.83 9.04
CA THR A 47 0.36 -6.53 8.73
C THR A 47 0.26 -5.39 7.72
N ILE A 48 1.08 -4.33 7.89
CA ILE A 48 1.11 -3.20 6.95
C ILE A 48 1.55 -3.68 5.58
N ASP A 49 2.68 -4.38 5.51
CA ASP A 49 3.20 -4.88 4.23
C ASP A 49 2.17 -5.84 3.57
N GLY A 50 1.46 -6.65 4.36
CA GLY A 50 0.44 -7.57 3.88
C GLY A 50 -0.74 -6.90 3.17
N PHE A 51 -1.33 -5.86 3.77
CA PHE A 51 -2.42 -5.13 3.10
C PHE A 51 -1.93 -4.15 2.02
N CYS A 52 -0.65 -3.75 2.05
CA CYS A 52 -0.04 -2.92 1.01
C CYS A 52 0.24 -3.69 -0.29
N ALA A 53 0.26 -5.03 -0.25
CA ALA A 53 0.47 -5.86 -1.43
C ALA A 53 -0.72 -5.84 -2.41
N ASP A 54 -1.92 -5.53 -1.94
CA ASP A 54 -3.14 -5.40 -2.74
C ASP A 54 -3.53 -3.93 -2.89
N LEU A 55 -3.63 -3.45 -4.13
CA LEU A 55 -3.92 -2.03 -4.42
C LEU A 55 -5.29 -1.58 -3.91
N HIS A 56 -6.32 -2.42 -4.06
CA HIS A 56 -7.67 -2.07 -3.64
C HIS A 56 -7.74 -1.95 -2.11
N VAL A 57 -7.14 -2.92 -1.42
CA VAL A 57 -7.03 -2.95 0.03
C VAL A 57 -6.19 -1.77 0.54
N ALA A 58 -5.01 -1.54 -0.02
CA ALA A 58 -4.12 -0.44 0.34
C ALA A 58 -4.81 0.93 0.19
N SER A 59 -5.55 1.13 -0.91
CA SER A 59 -6.32 2.35 -1.16
C SER A 59 -7.41 2.57 -0.10
N LYS A 60 -8.14 1.51 0.26
CA LYS A 60 -9.19 1.56 1.28
C LYS A 60 -8.62 1.88 2.67
N VAL A 61 -7.51 1.23 3.03
CA VAL A 61 -6.79 1.49 4.29
C VAL A 61 -6.22 2.90 4.32
N LEU A 62 -5.67 3.42 3.21
CA LEU A 62 -5.13 4.77 3.10
C LEU A 62 -6.16 5.83 3.50
N ILE A 63 -7.37 5.75 2.94
CA ILE A 63 -8.46 6.70 3.25
C ILE A 63 -8.80 6.65 4.75
N THR A 64 -8.92 5.45 5.30
CA THR A 64 -9.26 5.26 6.71
C THR A 64 -8.13 5.74 7.63
N ALA A 65 -6.88 5.43 7.31
CA ALA A 65 -5.69 5.83 8.06
C ALA A 65 -5.52 7.36 8.08
N ARG A 66 -5.81 8.05 6.97
CA ARG A 66 -5.87 9.52 6.94
C ARG A 66 -6.92 10.07 7.91
N GLY A 67 -8.11 9.46 7.94
CA GLY A 67 -9.16 9.84 8.89
C GLY A 67 -8.80 9.55 10.35
N VAL A 68 -8.08 8.46 10.63
CA VAL A 68 -7.58 8.13 11.97
C VAL A 68 -6.50 9.10 12.40
N LYS A 69 -5.55 9.43 11.51
CA LYS A 69 -4.51 10.42 11.76
C LYS A 69 -5.12 11.79 12.10
N ALA A 70 -6.07 12.28 11.30
CA ALA A 70 -6.72 13.56 11.54
C ALA A 70 -7.42 13.62 12.91
N GLU A 71 -8.07 12.54 13.33
CA GLU A 71 -8.67 12.48 14.68
C GLU A 71 -7.62 12.46 15.80
N LEU A 72 -6.51 11.74 15.63
CA LEU A 72 -5.43 11.73 16.61
C LEU A 72 -4.76 13.09 16.74
N ASP A 73 -4.53 13.76 15.61
CA ASP A 73 -3.96 15.11 15.56
C ASP A 73 -4.91 16.14 16.21
N ALA A 74 -6.22 16.05 15.95
CA ALA A 74 -7.20 16.90 16.60
C ALA A 74 -7.27 16.68 18.12
N ARG A 75 -7.17 15.42 18.59
CA ARG A 75 -7.11 15.10 20.02
C ARG A 75 -5.83 15.64 20.66
N LEU A 76 -4.70 15.52 19.98
CA LEU A 76 -3.44 16.08 20.46
C LEU A 76 -3.50 17.60 20.58
N ALA A 77 -4.06 18.29 19.58
CA ALA A 77 -4.25 19.74 19.62
C ALA A 77 -5.16 20.19 20.77
N LEU A 78 -6.25 19.46 21.02
CA LEU A 78 -7.14 19.71 22.16
C LEU A 78 -6.44 19.46 23.51
N LEU A 79 -5.57 18.45 23.58
CA LEU A 79 -4.78 18.16 24.78
C LEU A 79 -3.77 19.28 25.03
N ASP A 80 -3.01 19.68 24.01
CA ASP A 80 -1.99 20.74 24.11
C ASP A 80 -2.59 22.11 24.51
N ALA A 81 -3.87 22.35 24.21
CA ALA A 81 -4.60 23.56 24.64
C ALA A 81 -5.06 23.54 26.10
N ARG A 82 -4.96 22.41 26.82
CA ARG A 82 -5.39 22.28 28.22
C ARG A 82 -4.27 22.62 29.20
N THR A 83 -4.59 23.43 30.19
CA THR A 83 -3.72 23.69 31.34
C THR A 83 -3.56 22.42 32.19
N GLY A 84 -2.32 22.05 32.52
CA GLY A 84 -2.05 20.85 33.34
C GLY A 84 -2.10 19.53 32.57
N THR A 85 -1.70 19.54 31.30
CA THR A 85 -1.62 18.34 30.45
C THR A 85 -0.76 17.25 31.08
N ASP A 86 -1.29 16.03 31.13
CA ASP A 86 -0.54 14.83 31.51
C ASP A 86 0.49 14.48 30.41
N PRO A 87 1.81 14.53 30.72
CA PRO A 87 2.85 14.19 29.76
C PRO A 87 2.74 12.77 29.21
N ASP A 88 2.21 11.82 29.99
CA ASP A 88 2.09 10.42 29.56
C ASP A 88 0.97 10.25 28.54
N GLU A 89 -0.19 10.88 28.76
CA GLU A 89 -1.29 10.91 27.80
C GLU A 89 -0.85 11.53 26.47
N ARG A 90 -0.11 12.64 26.55
CA ARG A 90 0.46 13.33 25.40
C ARG A 90 1.43 12.43 24.63
N ALA A 91 2.35 11.78 25.32
CA ALA A 91 3.32 10.86 24.71
C ALA A 91 2.62 9.68 24.01
N VAL A 92 1.54 9.15 24.60
CA VAL A 92 0.73 8.09 23.99
C VAL A 92 0.09 8.58 22.68
N LEU A 93 -0.55 9.76 22.68
CA LEU A 93 -1.18 10.30 21.47
C LEU A 93 -0.17 10.61 20.37
N LEU A 94 0.99 11.18 20.71
CA LEU A 94 2.09 11.43 19.78
C LEU A 94 2.55 10.14 19.10
N ARG A 95 2.81 9.10 19.87
CA ARG A 95 3.21 7.79 19.34
C ARG A 95 2.13 7.21 18.42
N ARG A 96 0.86 7.30 18.81
CA ARG A 96 -0.25 6.82 17.98
C ARG A 96 -0.39 7.60 16.67
N SER A 97 -0.20 8.92 16.69
CA SER A 97 -0.21 9.75 15.48
C SER A 97 0.98 9.45 14.57
N ALA A 98 2.17 9.22 15.13
CA ALA A 98 3.33 8.78 14.37
C ALA A 98 3.08 7.43 13.67
N ASN A 99 2.48 6.46 14.38
CA ASN A 99 2.10 5.17 13.80
C ASN A 99 1.05 5.32 12.68
N ALA A 100 0.06 6.21 12.85
CA ALA A 100 -0.90 6.51 11.80
C ALA A 100 -0.22 7.13 10.57
N THR A 101 0.79 7.97 10.78
CA THR A 101 1.60 8.57 9.71
C THR A 101 2.38 7.51 8.93
N GLU A 102 2.98 6.53 9.62
CA GLU A 102 3.66 5.40 8.97
C GLU A 102 2.71 4.59 8.09
N ILE A 103 1.52 4.26 8.60
CA ILE A 103 0.50 3.51 7.83
C ILE A 103 0.08 4.31 6.58
N VAL A 104 -0.19 5.61 6.74
CA VAL A 104 -0.54 6.48 5.61
C VAL A 104 0.59 6.49 4.58
N ALA A 105 1.84 6.67 5.00
CA ALA A 105 2.98 6.71 4.09
C ALA A 105 3.18 5.38 3.34
N ALA A 106 3.05 4.24 4.04
CA ALA A 106 3.18 2.92 3.43
C ALA A 106 2.08 2.65 2.37
N CYS A 107 0.82 2.94 2.70
CA CYS A 107 -0.27 2.75 1.74
C CYS A 107 -0.16 3.72 0.56
N ASP A 108 0.19 4.99 0.81
CA ASP A 108 0.34 5.99 -0.24
C ASP A 108 1.47 5.61 -1.21
N ALA A 109 2.61 5.15 -0.70
CA ALA A 109 3.71 4.64 -1.52
C ALA A 109 3.29 3.42 -2.34
N ALA A 110 2.55 2.47 -1.75
CA ALA A 110 2.05 1.29 -2.47
C ALA A 110 1.09 1.68 -3.62
N VAL A 111 0.16 2.61 -3.35
CA VAL A 111 -0.78 3.13 -4.36
C VAL A 111 -0.03 3.86 -5.48
N GLN A 112 0.89 4.76 -5.14
CA GLN A 112 1.68 5.49 -6.13
C GLN A 112 2.54 4.55 -6.98
N PHE A 113 3.18 3.56 -6.36
CA PHE A 113 4.01 2.59 -7.08
C PHE A 113 3.19 1.76 -8.06
N ALA A 114 1.99 1.30 -7.65
CA ALA A 114 1.09 0.58 -8.54
C ALA A 114 0.65 1.45 -9.72
N GLN A 115 0.26 2.71 -9.47
CA GLN A 115 -0.10 3.66 -10.52
C GLN A 115 1.06 3.94 -11.48
N MET A 116 2.29 4.07 -10.97
CA MET A 116 3.48 4.26 -11.80
C MET A 116 3.79 3.03 -12.66
N ARG A 117 3.62 1.82 -12.11
CA ARG A 117 3.78 0.57 -12.86
C ARG A 117 2.75 0.51 -14.00
N ASP A 118 1.48 0.78 -13.68
CA ASP A 118 0.39 0.75 -14.65
C ASP A 118 0.48 1.87 -15.69
N ALA A 119 1.16 2.99 -15.40
CA ALA A 119 1.44 4.06 -16.37
C ALA A 119 2.67 3.78 -17.25
N ARG A 120 3.69 3.08 -16.72
CA ARG A 120 4.88 2.67 -17.47
C ARG A 120 4.61 1.47 -18.38
N TRP A 121 3.66 0.61 -18.01
CA TRP A 121 3.32 -0.59 -18.76
C TRP A 121 2.76 -0.30 -20.17
N PRO A 122 1.84 0.66 -20.38
CA PRO A 122 1.43 1.09 -21.72
C PRO A 122 2.59 1.58 -22.57
N ALA A 123 3.46 2.44 -22.03
CA ALA A 123 4.61 2.96 -22.77
C ALA A 123 5.62 1.85 -23.13
N ALA A 124 5.83 0.88 -22.24
CA ALA A 124 6.66 -0.29 -22.51
C ALA A 124 6.00 -1.23 -23.55
N SER A 125 4.67 -1.41 -23.48
CA SER A 125 3.89 -2.19 -24.45
C SER A 125 3.89 -1.55 -25.83
N ASP A 126 3.76 -0.23 -25.92
CA ASP A 126 3.80 0.52 -27.19
C ASP A 126 5.21 0.49 -27.79
N LEU A 127 6.25 0.56 -26.96
CA LEU A 127 7.64 0.41 -27.40
C LEU A 127 7.91 -1.01 -27.93
N VAL A 128 7.46 -2.04 -27.22
CA VAL A 128 7.53 -3.44 -27.67
C VAL A 128 6.81 -3.62 -29.00
N ALA A 129 5.58 -3.09 -29.12
CA ALA A 129 4.81 -3.15 -30.35
C ALA A 129 5.50 -2.41 -31.51
N ALA A 130 6.10 -1.24 -31.25
CA ALA A 130 6.85 -0.47 -32.24
C ALA A 130 8.12 -1.19 -32.71
N ILE A 131 8.86 -1.85 -31.80
CA ILE A 131 10.05 -2.65 -32.16
C ILE A 131 9.65 -3.88 -32.96
N ALA A 132 8.57 -4.57 -32.57
CA ALA A 132 8.04 -5.71 -33.33
C ALA A 132 7.54 -5.29 -34.73
N ASP A 133 6.93 -4.11 -34.85
CA ASP A 133 6.50 -3.56 -36.13
C ASP A 133 7.67 -3.15 -37.02
N HIS A 134 8.73 -2.57 -36.43
CA HIS A 134 9.98 -2.27 -37.12
C HIS A 134 10.63 -3.55 -37.68
N ARG A 135 10.69 -4.63 -36.89
CA ARG A 135 11.20 -5.95 -37.34
C ARG A 135 10.42 -6.51 -38.54
N ARG A 136 9.11 -6.28 -38.61
CA ARG A 136 8.28 -6.73 -39.74
C ARG A 136 8.51 -5.93 -41.01
N ARG A 137 8.97 -4.67 -40.89
CA ARG A 137 9.15 -3.73 -42.01
C ARG A 137 10.57 -3.70 -42.56
N VAL A 138 11.55 -4.07 -41.75
CA VAL A 138 12.96 -4.14 -42.17
C VAL A 138 13.27 -5.55 -42.66
N SER A 139 13.68 -5.67 -43.93
CA SER A 139 14.19 -6.93 -44.46
C SER A 139 15.45 -7.34 -43.68
N PRO A 140 15.64 -8.63 -43.33
CA PRO A 140 16.82 -9.07 -42.58
C PRO A 140 18.16 -8.72 -43.24
N GLU A 141 18.16 -8.55 -44.56
CA GLU A 141 19.32 -8.18 -45.38
C GLU A 141 19.69 -6.69 -45.27
N ASP A 142 18.74 -5.85 -44.85
CA ASP A 142 18.88 -4.39 -44.68
C ASP A 142 19.06 -3.99 -43.20
N ALA A 143 18.99 -4.95 -42.28
CA ALA A 143 19.08 -4.71 -40.84
C ALA A 143 20.53 -4.42 -40.43
N CYS A 144 20.74 -3.34 -39.68
CA CYS A 144 22.06 -3.09 -39.10
C CYS A 144 22.27 -3.86 -37.79
N ASP A 145 23.51 -3.86 -37.28
CA ASP A 145 23.85 -4.51 -36.01
C ASP A 145 23.01 -3.97 -34.83
N ALA A 146 22.63 -2.68 -34.87
CA ALA A 146 21.78 -2.08 -33.84
C ALA A 146 20.33 -2.58 -33.91
N ASP A 147 19.77 -2.78 -35.10
CA ASP A 147 18.44 -3.38 -35.28
C ASP A 147 18.42 -4.81 -34.75
N THR A 148 19.47 -5.57 -35.08
CA THR A 148 19.62 -6.97 -34.64
C THR A 148 19.78 -7.08 -33.12
N ALA A 149 20.55 -6.18 -32.51
CA ALA A 149 20.70 -6.11 -31.06
C ALA A 149 19.38 -5.76 -30.36
N LEU A 150 18.61 -4.83 -30.92
CA LEU A 150 17.30 -4.42 -30.41
C LEU A 150 16.28 -5.56 -30.48
N TRP A 151 16.25 -6.33 -31.57
CA TRP A 151 15.36 -7.48 -31.72
C TRP A 151 15.70 -8.63 -30.77
N ARG A 152 16.98 -8.86 -30.48
CA ARG A 152 17.38 -9.85 -29.46
C ARG A 152 16.90 -9.48 -28.07
N VAL A 153 17.01 -8.21 -27.69
CA VAL A 153 16.48 -7.72 -26.41
C VAL A 153 14.97 -7.89 -26.33
N LEU A 154 14.26 -7.71 -27.45
CA LEU A 154 12.83 -8.00 -27.55
C LEU A 154 12.53 -9.51 -27.38
N ASP A 155 13.23 -10.38 -28.10
CA ASP A 155 13.06 -11.83 -28.01
C ASP A 155 13.30 -12.33 -26.57
N ASP A 156 14.36 -11.86 -25.92
CA ASP A 156 14.70 -12.18 -24.52
C ASP A 156 13.60 -11.69 -23.55
N ALA A 157 13.04 -10.50 -23.76
CA ALA A 157 11.97 -9.95 -22.94
C ALA A 157 10.64 -10.73 -23.10
N GLU A 158 10.33 -11.19 -24.32
CA GLU A 158 9.18 -12.04 -24.59
C GLU A 158 9.31 -13.43 -23.94
N HIS A 159 10.52 -13.98 -23.86
CA HIS A 159 10.79 -15.30 -23.25
C HIS A 159 10.85 -15.26 -21.72
N LEU A 160 11.17 -14.11 -21.13
CA LEU A 160 11.18 -13.88 -19.68
C LEU A 160 9.80 -13.54 -19.10
N SER A 161 8.80 -13.28 -19.94
CA SER A 161 7.42 -13.10 -19.51
C SER A 161 6.80 -14.49 -19.23
N PRO A 162 6.59 -14.89 -17.96
CA PRO A 162 5.87 -16.13 -17.72
C PRO A 162 4.47 -15.94 -18.30
N THR A 163 4.10 -16.82 -19.22
CA THR A 163 2.71 -17.03 -19.60
C THR A 163 1.90 -17.15 -18.32
N SER A 164 1.15 -16.09 -18.01
CA SER A 164 0.15 -16.09 -16.95
C SER A 164 -0.75 -17.29 -17.18
N ASN A 165 -0.72 -18.23 -16.23
CA ASN A 165 -1.47 -19.48 -16.26
C ASN A 165 -2.90 -19.25 -16.74
N ALA A 166 -3.24 -19.91 -17.85
CA ALA A 166 -4.60 -20.37 -18.06
C ALA A 166 -4.87 -21.49 -17.05
N ALA A 167 -5.68 -21.20 -16.03
CA ALA A 167 -6.46 -22.16 -15.24
C ALA A 167 -7.59 -21.41 -14.53
#